data_AF-A0A970SEI8-F1
#
_entry.id   AF-A0A970SEI8-F1
#
_cell.length_a   1.000
_cell.length_b   1.000
_cell.length_c   1.000
_cell.angle_alpha   90.00
_cell.angle_beta   90.00
_cell.angle_gamma   90.00
#
_symmetry.space_group_name_H-M   'P 1'
#
loop_
_entity.id
_entity.type
_entity.pdbx_description
1 polymer ?
#
loop_
_entity_poly.entity_id
_entity_poly.type
_entity_poly.pdbx_seq_one_letter_code
_entity_poly.pdbx_strand_id
1 'polypeptide(L)'
;TYIPIRPREDSFADIHKNLAIFKEKVKTVVPVIVITEKPNKIYCTRRGVMVKIEVSGMKRGLIDPASIRPLCDAAQNKFETTNKARIVSFSQLYGGKIIAALDRQHPRDLFDVKLMFDFITNFDQIKRGFLYCLLGGDRPIIESLQPNRVDHQETLVKQFAGMTKTPFSYNDYEETREKLIDFINSNLSLQDKEFLIVFEAGEELSRYTEYQEYLRFPSVQWKMQNISKLKKINPAKLRKGVEKLEGFLLQ
;
A
#
# COMPACT_ATOMS: atom_id res chain seq x y z
N THR A 1 -8.86 -3.79 5.14
CA THR A 1 -8.25 -2.83 6.09
C THR A 1 -9.18 -2.64 7.27
N TYR A 2 -8.65 -2.17 8.41
CA TYR A 2 -9.50 -1.71 9.51
C TYR A 2 -10.07 -0.33 9.17
N ILE A 3 -11.39 -0.18 9.22
CA ILE A 3 -12.09 1.00 8.69
C ILE A 3 -12.17 2.14 9.72
N PRO A 4 -12.56 1.90 11.00
CA PRO A 4 -12.69 2.99 11.96
C PRO A 4 -11.37 3.74 12.19
N ILE A 5 -11.44 5.07 12.25
CA ILE A 5 -10.32 5.93 12.64
C ILE A 5 -10.54 6.32 14.11
N ARG A 6 -9.76 5.72 14.99
CA ARG A 6 -9.79 5.90 16.45
C ARG A 6 -8.38 5.96 17.01
N PRO A 7 -8.19 6.36 18.29
CA PRO A 7 -6.91 6.21 18.98
C PRO A 7 -6.29 4.84 18.76
N ARG A 8 -4.96 4.79 18.81
CA ARG A 8 -4.19 3.58 18.46
C ARG A 8 -4.60 2.40 19.33
N GLU A 9 -4.67 2.60 20.64
CA GLU A 9 -4.99 1.55 21.61
C GLU A 9 -6.40 0.98 21.37
N ASP A 10 -7.41 1.85 21.26
CA ASP A 10 -8.80 1.45 20.96
C ASP A 10 -8.92 0.66 19.66
N SER A 11 -8.21 1.10 18.62
CA SER A 11 -8.21 0.42 17.32
C SER A 11 -7.60 -0.97 17.42
N PHE A 12 -6.50 -1.14 18.16
CA PHE A 12 -5.86 -2.45 18.33
C PHE A 12 -6.71 -3.39 19.19
N ALA A 13 -7.31 -2.88 20.26
CA ALA A 13 -8.25 -3.62 21.08
C ALA A 13 -9.44 -4.14 20.24
N ASP A 14 -10.00 -3.28 19.39
CA ASP A 14 -11.10 -3.68 18.51
C ASP A 14 -10.66 -4.62 17.38
N ILE A 15 -9.48 -4.43 16.80
CA ILE A 15 -8.91 -5.39 15.82
C ILE A 15 -8.76 -6.77 16.47
N HIS A 16 -8.19 -6.86 17.67
CA HIS A 16 -8.03 -8.11 18.40
C HIS A 16 -9.37 -8.76 18.72
N LYS A 17 -10.34 -7.98 19.21
CA LYS A 17 -11.72 -8.45 19.45
C LYS A 17 -12.35 -9.04 18.19
N ASN A 18 -12.25 -8.35 17.06
CA ASN A 18 -12.83 -8.82 15.79
C ASN A 18 -12.11 -10.05 15.22
N LEU A 19 -10.79 -10.15 15.38
CA LEU A 19 -10.03 -11.35 15.00
C LEU A 19 -10.41 -12.57 15.87
N ALA A 20 -10.64 -12.37 17.17
CA ALA A 20 -11.13 -13.43 18.06
C ALA A 20 -12.53 -13.92 17.65
N ILE A 21 -13.46 -13.00 17.34
CA ILE A 21 -14.79 -13.37 16.81
C ILE A 21 -14.65 -14.13 15.48
N PHE A 22 -13.78 -13.66 14.58
CA PHE A 22 -13.57 -14.28 13.29
C PHE A 22 -12.97 -15.69 13.42
N LYS A 23 -12.01 -15.88 14.33
CA LYS A 23 -11.42 -17.18 14.67
C LYS A 23 -12.51 -18.20 15.03
N GLU A 24 -13.44 -17.85 15.91
CA GLU A 24 -14.49 -18.77 16.32
C GLU A 24 -15.44 -19.11 15.15
N LYS A 25 -15.77 -18.14 14.29
CA LYS A 25 -16.53 -18.41 13.05
C LYS A 25 -15.80 -19.38 12.12
N VAL A 26 -14.49 -19.22 11.96
CA VAL A 26 -13.68 -20.13 11.11
C VAL A 26 -13.68 -21.55 11.66
N LYS A 27 -13.61 -21.74 12.99
CA LYS A 27 -13.71 -23.07 13.61
C LYS A 27 -15.07 -23.71 13.41
N THR A 28 -16.16 -22.94 13.42
CA THR A 28 -17.50 -23.48 13.13
C THR A 28 -17.60 -24.03 11.71
N VAL A 29 -17.04 -23.31 10.72
CA VAL A 29 -17.08 -23.71 9.30
C VAL A 29 -16.07 -24.80 8.98
N VAL A 30 -14.91 -24.80 9.64
CA VAL A 30 -13.83 -25.76 9.42
C VAL A 30 -13.37 -26.35 10.77
N PRO A 31 -14.08 -27.35 11.33
CA PRO A 31 -13.83 -27.83 12.70
C PRO A 31 -12.41 -28.32 12.98
N VAL A 32 -11.73 -28.88 11.98
CA VAL A 32 -10.37 -29.45 12.11
C VAL A 32 -9.24 -28.43 11.91
N ILE A 33 -9.56 -27.13 11.84
CA ILE A 33 -8.56 -26.10 11.57
C ILE A 33 -7.76 -25.74 12.83
N VAL A 34 -6.44 -25.66 12.69
CA VAL A 34 -5.55 -25.18 13.75
C VAL A 34 -5.34 -23.69 13.57
N ILE A 35 -5.66 -22.88 14.59
CA ILE A 35 -5.52 -21.42 14.52
C ILE A 35 -4.49 -20.94 15.55
N THR A 36 -3.47 -20.22 15.07
CA THR A 36 -2.50 -19.50 15.92
C THR A 36 -2.71 -18.00 15.82
N GLU A 37 -2.81 -17.33 16.96
CA GLU A 37 -3.00 -15.88 17.04
C GLU A 37 -1.68 -15.14 17.24
N LYS A 38 -1.55 -13.98 16.59
CA LYS A 38 -0.47 -13.01 16.78
C LYS A 38 -1.06 -11.59 16.72
N PRO A 39 -0.34 -10.56 17.16
CA PRO A 39 -0.82 -9.19 17.06
C PRO A 39 -1.28 -8.85 15.63
N ASN A 40 -2.52 -8.39 15.50
CA ASN A 40 -3.21 -8.04 14.25
C ASN A 40 -3.31 -9.16 13.18
N LYS A 41 -3.09 -10.43 13.52
CA LYS A 41 -3.17 -11.52 12.53
C LYS A 41 -3.51 -12.88 13.13
N ILE A 42 -4.09 -13.75 12.32
CA ILE A 42 -4.29 -15.16 12.64
C ILE A 42 -3.75 -16.05 11.52
N TYR A 43 -3.21 -17.20 11.89
CA TYR A 43 -2.74 -18.25 10.98
C TYR A 43 -3.68 -19.43 11.08
N CYS A 44 -4.36 -19.76 9.99
CA CYS A 44 -5.31 -20.85 9.91
C CYS A 44 -4.68 -22.00 9.12
N THR A 45 -4.39 -23.12 9.77
CA THR A 45 -3.65 -24.24 9.19
C THR A 45 -4.51 -25.50 9.14
N ARG A 46 -4.54 -26.16 7.98
CA ARG A 46 -5.22 -27.45 7.78
C ARG A 46 -4.47 -28.27 6.73
N ARG A 47 -4.15 -29.53 7.07
CA ARG A 47 -3.49 -30.49 6.15
C ARG A 47 -2.24 -29.92 5.46
N GLY A 48 -1.37 -29.26 6.22
CA GLY A 48 -0.14 -28.64 5.70
C GLY A 48 -0.34 -27.32 4.94
N VAL A 49 -1.58 -26.87 4.69
CA VAL A 49 -1.87 -25.58 4.06
C VAL A 49 -2.13 -24.53 5.14
N MET A 50 -1.49 -23.37 5.01
CA MET A 50 -1.63 -22.24 5.93
C MET A 50 -2.21 -21.02 5.20
N VAL A 51 -3.29 -20.46 5.75
CA VAL A 51 -3.86 -19.18 5.33
C VAL A 51 -3.58 -18.15 6.41
N LYS A 52 -2.87 -17.08 6.06
CA LYS A 52 -2.61 -15.93 6.94
C LYS A 52 -3.68 -14.86 6.71
N ILE A 53 -4.34 -14.44 7.78
CA ILE A 53 -5.31 -13.34 7.77
C ILE A 53 -4.74 -12.24 8.63
N GLU A 54 -4.50 -11.07 8.04
CA GLU A 54 -3.84 -9.96 8.73
C GLU A 54 -4.57 -8.63 8.52
N VAL A 55 -4.47 -7.78 9.53
CA VAL A 55 -5.01 -6.42 9.52
C VAL A 55 -3.84 -5.46 9.69
N SER A 56 -3.75 -4.42 8.85
CA SER A 56 -2.72 -3.39 9.04
C SER A 56 -3.01 -2.58 10.29
N GLY A 57 -2.02 -2.48 11.18
CA GLY A 57 -2.13 -1.67 12.40
C GLY A 57 -1.94 -0.17 12.14
N MET A 58 -1.23 0.20 11.07
CA MET A 58 -0.86 1.58 10.76
C MET A 58 -1.72 2.17 9.62
N LYS A 59 -1.84 1.45 8.49
CA LYS A 59 -2.66 1.88 7.35
C LYS A 59 -4.11 1.50 7.57
N ARG A 60 -4.86 2.41 8.20
CA ARG A 60 -6.28 2.25 8.56
C ARG A 60 -7.13 3.34 7.89
N GLY A 61 -8.41 3.06 7.74
CA GLY A 61 -9.36 3.93 7.08
C GLY A 61 -9.57 3.63 5.60
N LEU A 62 -10.55 4.31 5.02
CA LEU A 62 -10.92 4.25 3.62
C LEU A 62 -10.86 5.67 3.03
N ILE A 63 -10.29 5.81 1.83
CA ILE A 63 -10.33 7.08 1.09
C ILE A 63 -11.67 7.25 0.35
N ASP A 64 -12.23 6.14 -0.14
CA ASP A 64 -13.59 6.06 -0.68
C ASP A 64 -14.29 4.81 -0.14
N PRO A 65 -15.64 4.75 -0.19
CA PRO A 65 -16.39 3.59 0.26
C PRO A 65 -15.89 2.28 -0.37
N ALA A 66 -15.86 1.21 0.45
CA ALA A 66 -15.53 -0.12 -0.04
C ALA A 66 -16.61 -0.62 -1.01
N SER A 67 -16.19 -1.28 -2.08
CA SER A 67 -17.08 -1.90 -3.06
C SER A 67 -17.20 -3.40 -2.82
N ILE A 68 -18.40 -3.95 -2.98
CA ILE A 68 -18.58 -5.41 -2.98
C ILE A 68 -18.20 -5.92 -4.37
N ARG A 69 -17.22 -6.83 -4.44
CA ARG A 69 -16.80 -7.47 -5.68
C ARG A 69 -17.02 -8.98 -5.61
N PRO A 70 -17.57 -9.61 -6.67
CA PRO A 70 -17.62 -11.06 -6.75
C PRO A 70 -16.20 -11.63 -6.97
N LEU A 71 -16.04 -12.92 -6.71
CA LEU A 71 -14.92 -13.67 -7.24
C LEU A 71 -14.91 -13.58 -8.78
N CYS A 72 -13.72 -13.64 -9.40
CA CYS A 72 -13.64 -13.69 -10.86
C CYS A 72 -14.24 -14.99 -11.40
N ASP A 73 -14.77 -14.96 -12.62
CA ASP A 73 -15.47 -16.09 -13.25
C ASP A 73 -14.63 -17.35 -13.27
N ALA A 74 -13.32 -17.22 -13.53
CA ALA A 74 -12.39 -18.35 -13.48
C ALA A 74 -12.35 -19.05 -12.11
N ALA A 75 -12.40 -18.30 -11.01
CA ALA A 75 -12.43 -18.88 -9.66
C ALA A 75 -13.81 -19.42 -9.31
N GLN A 76 -14.89 -18.74 -9.72
CA GLN A 76 -16.26 -19.21 -9.51
C GLN A 76 -16.49 -20.56 -10.20
N ASN A 77 -16.07 -20.68 -11.46
CA ASN A 77 -16.22 -21.91 -12.25
C ASN A 77 -15.34 -23.03 -11.71
N LYS A 78 -14.09 -22.73 -11.30
CA LYS A 78 -13.16 -23.76 -10.81
C LYS A 78 -13.55 -24.33 -9.45
N PHE A 79 -14.11 -23.49 -8.58
CA PHE A 79 -14.42 -23.88 -7.19
C PHE A 79 -15.92 -24.00 -6.95
N GLU A 80 -16.74 -23.88 -8.00
CA GLU A 80 -18.20 -23.99 -7.97
C GLU A 80 -18.83 -23.16 -6.84
N THR A 81 -18.38 -21.91 -6.71
CA THR A 81 -18.75 -21.05 -5.58
C THR A 81 -18.97 -19.59 -5.99
N THR A 82 -19.94 -18.94 -5.36
CA THR A 82 -20.34 -17.55 -5.62
C THR A 82 -20.08 -16.69 -4.38
N ASN A 83 -18.81 -16.38 -4.13
CA ASN A 83 -18.44 -15.50 -3.00
C ASN A 83 -18.30 -14.05 -3.45
N LYS A 84 -18.58 -13.14 -2.51
CA LYS A 84 -18.34 -11.71 -2.66
C LYS A 84 -17.51 -11.21 -1.49
N ALA A 85 -16.63 -10.24 -1.75
CA ALA A 85 -15.82 -9.61 -0.73
C ALA A 85 -15.93 -8.09 -0.79
N ARG A 86 -15.82 -7.43 0.36
CA ARG A 86 -15.66 -5.96 0.42
C ARG A 86 -14.20 -5.63 0.12
N ILE A 87 -13.98 -4.92 -0.98
CA ILE A 87 -12.67 -4.48 -1.45
C ILE A 87 -12.57 -2.97 -1.28
N VAL A 88 -11.40 -2.48 -0.88
CA VAL A 88 -11.11 -1.04 -0.86
C VAL A 88 -11.30 -0.42 -2.24
N SER A 89 -11.42 0.91 -2.31
CA SER A 89 -11.61 1.58 -3.60
C SER A 89 -10.48 1.26 -4.59
N PHE A 90 -10.78 1.35 -5.88
CA PHE A 90 -9.80 1.06 -6.94
C PHE A 90 -8.52 1.89 -6.75
N SER A 91 -8.70 3.18 -6.47
CA SER A 91 -7.61 4.12 -6.20
C SER A 91 -6.77 3.66 -5.00
N GLN A 92 -7.40 3.30 -3.88
CA GLN A 92 -6.68 2.86 -2.67
C GLN A 92 -5.94 1.53 -2.88
N LEU A 93 -6.53 0.60 -3.64
CA LEU A 93 -5.93 -0.70 -3.93
C LEU A 93 -4.65 -0.52 -4.74
N TYR A 94 -4.73 0.19 -5.87
CA TYR A 94 -3.60 0.35 -6.76
C TYR A 94 -2.57 1.35 -6.25
N GLY A 95 -2.98 2.41 -5.55
CA GLY A 95 -2.05 3.27 -4.82
C GLY A 95 -1.19 2.49 -3.82
N GLY A 96 -1.78 1.51 -3.13
CA GLY A 96 -1.06 0.60 -2.24
C GLY A 96 -0.09 -0.32 -2.98
N LYS A 97 -0.49 -0.88 -4.13
CA LYS A 97 0.36 -1.74 -4.97
C LYS A 97 1.54 -0.96 -5.56
N ILE A 98 1.32 0.27 -6.01
CA ILE A 98 2.36 1.14 -6.58
C ILE A 98 3.41 1.47 -5.53
N ILE A 99 3.00 1.94 -4.35
CA ILE A 99 3.96 2.26 -3.28
C ILE A 99 4.72 1.00 -2.85
N ALA A 100 4.05 -0.15 -2.77
CA ALA A 100 4.72 -1.43 -2.51
C ALA A 100 5.75 -1.80 -3.59
N ALA A 101 5.44 -1.60 -4.87
CA ALA A 101 6.33 -1.90 -5.98
C ALA A 101 7.54 -0.96 -6.01
N LEU A 102 7.36 0.34 -5.80
CA LEU A 102 8.45 1.32 -5.73
C LEU A 102 9.37 1.07 -4.53
N ASP A 103 8.79 0.68 -3.38
CA ASP A 103 9.50 0.50 -2.12
C ASP A 103 10.30 -0.80 -2.06
N ARG A 104 9.66 -1.92 -2.40
CA ARG A 104 10.22 -3.28 -2.25
C ARG A 104 10.77 -3.84 -3.55
N GLN A 105 10.29 -3.38 -4.70
CA GLN A 105 10.62 -3.92 -6.04
C GLN A 105 10.49 -5.44 -6.15
N HIS A 106 9.68 -6.09 -5.31
CA HIS A 106 9.53 -7.53 -5.38
C HIS A 106 8.80 -7.93 -6.67
N PRO A 107 9.20 -9.01 -7.38
CA PRO A 107 8.63 -9.40 -8.67
C PRO A 107 7.10 -9.49 -8.69
N ARG A 108 6.48 -10.02 -7.63
CA ARG A 108 5.01 -10.03 -7.45
C ARG A 108 4.37 -8.64 -7.49
N ASP A 109 4.96 -7.65 -6.84
CA ASP A 109 4.39 -6.30 -6.80
C ASP A 109 4.52 -5.61 -8.16
N LEU A 110 5.64 -5.83 -8.88
CA LEU A 110 5.81 -5.33 -10.24
C LEU A 110 4.94 -6.08 -11.25
N PHE A 111 4.73 -7.39 -11.09
CA PHE A 111 3.76 -8.13 -11.91
C PHE A 111 2.34 -7.57 -11.75
N ASP A 112 1.93 -7.28 -10.51
CA ASP A 112 0.65 -6.63 -10.24
C ASP A 112 0.53 -5.26 -10.94
N VAL A 113 1.62 -4.49 -10.99
CA VAL A 113 1.69 -3.21 -11.71
C VAL A 113 1.68 -3.40 -13.23
N LYS A 114 2.32 -4.45 -13.76
CA LYS A 114 2.26 -4.79 -15.19
C LYS A 114 0.81 -4.96 -15.62
N LEU A 115 0.07 -5.81 -14.89
CA LEU A 115 -1.36 -6.04 -15.14
C LEU A 115 -2.22 -4.78 -14.91
N MET A 116 -1.83 -3.93 -13.97
CA MET A 116 -2.52 -2.66 -13.72
C MET A 116 -2.54 -1.78 -14.97
N PHE A 117 -1.44 -1.74 -15.73
CA PHE A 117 -1.34 -0.95 -16.96
C PHE A 117 -2.28 -1.43 -18.09
N ASP A 118 -2.89 -2.61 -17.99
CA ASP A 118 -3.89 -3.07 -18.95
C ASP A 118 -5.25 -2.37 -18.76
N PHE A 119 -5.49 -1.77 -17.58
CA PHE A 119 -6.79 -1.17 -17.22
C PHE A 119 -6.69 0.31 -16.84
N ILE A 120 -5.54 0.77 -16.36
CA ILE A 120 -5.33 2.17 -16.00
C ILE A 120 -4.93 2.96 -17.24
N THR A 121 -5.74 3.96 -17.57
CA THR A 121 -5.52 4.84 -18.71
C THR A 121 -5.17 6.27 -18.30
N ASN A 122 -5.38 6.63 -17.04
CA ASN A 122 -5.08 7.95 -16.50
C ASN A 122 -4.60 7.85 -15.03
N PHE A 123 -3.57 8.62 -14.67
CA PHE A 123 -3.07 8.74 -13.31
C PHE A 123 -4.16 9.22 -12.31
N ASP A 124 -5.11 10.05 -12.73
CA ASP A 124 -6.18 10.52 -11.83
C ASP A 124 -7.01 9.39 -11.22
N GLN A 125 -7.12 8.25 -11.91
CA GLN A 125 -7.84 7.06 -11.41
C GLN A 125 -7.23 6.51 -10.11
N ILE A 126 -5.93 6.76 -9.88
CA ILE A 126 -5.17 6.22 -8.76
C ILE A 126 -4.47 7.27 -7.90
N LYS A 127 -4.41 8.52 -8.37
CA LYS A 127 -3.70 9.63 -7.71
C LYS A 127 -4.06 9.75 -6.23
N ARG A 128 -5.36 9.75 -5.88
CA ARG A 128 -5.81 9.86 -4.48
C ARG A 128 -5.28 8.73 -3.60
N GLY A 129 -5.37 7.48 -4.06
CA GLY A 129 -4.84 6.34 -3.32
C GLY A 129 -3.31 6.27 -3.29
N PHE A 130 -2.65 6.73 -4.35
CA PHE A 130 -1.20 6.87 -4.40
C PHE A 130 -0.72 7.88 -3.35
N LEU A 131 -1.29 9.10 -3.33
CA LEU A 131 -0.98 10.13 -2.34
C LEU A 131 -1.26 9.65 -0.91
N TYR A 132 -2.42 9.02 -0.66
CA TYR A 132 -2.71 8.41 0.64
C TYR A 132 -1.61 7.43 1.10
N CYS A 133 -1.13 6.58 0.19
CA CYS A 133 -0.11 5.58 0.54
C CYS A 133 1.30 6.18 0.66
N LEU A 134 1.63 7.20 -0.14
CA LEU A 134 2.92 7.90 -0.12
C LEU A 134 3.10 8.74 1.16
N LEU A 135 2.06 9.52 1.50
CA LEU A 135 2.01 10.36 2.70
C LEU A 135 1.94 9.52 3.99
N GLY A 136 1.43 8.29 3.89
CA GLY A 136 1.40 7.32 4.99
C GLY A 136 2.55 6.31 4.98
N GLY A 137 3.61 6.54 4.20
CA GLY A 137 4.79 5.67 4.12
C GLY A 137 5.85 6.01 5.18
N ASP A 138 6.73 5.05 5.48
CA ASP A 138 7.78 5.22 6.50
C ASP A 138 9.06 5.87 5.95
N ARG A 139 9.21 5.97 4.63
CA ARG A 139 10.38 6.53 3.95
C ARG A 139 10.19 7.99 3.55
N PRO A 140 11.29 8.76 3.43
CA PRO A 140 11.27 10.06 2.78
C PRO A 140 10.63 9.98 1.39
N ILE A 141 9.85 10.99 1.00
CA ILE A 141 9.10 10.97 -0.27
C ILE A 141 10.03 10.72 -1.47
N ILE A 142 11.20 11.36 -1.50
CA ILE A 142 12.17 11.20 -2.58
C ILE A 142 12.63 9.75 -2.77
N GLU A 143 12.76 8.97 -1.69
CA GLU A 143 13.17 7.56 -1.79
C GLU A 143 12.09 6.69 -2.44
N SER A 144 10.82 7.12 -2.37
CA SER A 144 9.71 6.44 -3.04
C SER A 144 9.57 6.85 -4.51
N LEU A 145 9.82 8.13 -4.83
CA LEU A 145 9.69 8.66 -6.20
C LEU A 145 10.94 8.39 -7.06
N GLN A 146 12.10 8.24 -6.43
CA GLN A 146 13.38 7.95 -7.05
C GLN A 146 14.01 6.72 -6.35
N PRO A 147 13.42 5.52 -6.50
CA PRO A 147 13.94 4.33 -5.84
C PRO A 147 15.28 3.88 -6.46
N ASN A 148 16.18 3.33 -5.62
CA ASN A 148 17.37 2.64 -6.10
C ASN A 148 16.97 1.35 -6.80
N ARG A 149 17.52 1.06 -7.98
CA ARG A 149 17.20 -0.17 -8.72
C ARG A 149 17.76 -1.37 -7.98
N VAL A 150 16.90 -2.31 -7.59
CA VAL A 150 17.30 -3.55 -6.93
C VAL A 150 17.28 -4.69 -7.94
N ASP A 151 18.37 -5.48 -7.95
CA ASP A 151 18.43 -6.74 -8.68
C ASP A 151 17.62 -7.80 -7.94
N HIS A 152 16.57 -8.28 -8.60
CA HIS A 152 15.68 -9.32 -8.10
C HIS A 152 15.66 -10.58 -8.97
N GLN A 153 16.69 -10.80 -9.80
CA GLN A 153 16.73 -11.95 -10.70
C GLN A 153 16.60 -13.28 -9.95
N GLU A 154 17.35 -13.46 -8.85
CA GLU A 154 17.20 -14.66 -8.01
C GLU A 154 15.83 -14.75 -7.32
N THR A 155 15.28 -13.61 -6.88
CA THR A 155 13.97 -13.58 -6.22
C THR A 155 12.86 -13.97 -7.20
N LEU A 156 12.96 -13.53 -8.46
CA LEU A 156 12.03 -13.88 -9.51
C LEU A 156 12.00 -15.39 -9.72
N VAL A 157 13.17 -16.03 -9.80
CA VAL A 157 13.28 -17.49 -9.96
C VAL A 157 12.81 -18.24 -8.70
N LYS A 158 13.30 -17.87 -7.52
CA LYS A 158 13.09 -18.65 -6.29
C LYS A 158 11.71 -18.45 -5.66
N GLN A 159 11.12 -17.26 -5.80
CA GLN A 159 9.93 -16.86 -5.03
C GLN A 159 8.72 -16.51 -5.88
N PHE A 160 8.88 -16.29 -7.20
CA PHE A 160 7.77 -15.92 -8.07
C PHE A 160 7.48 -16.96 -9.17
N ALA A 161 8.49 -17.69 -9.66
CA ALA A 161 8.29 -18.72 -10.66
C ALA A 161 7.23 -19.74 -10.21
N GLY A 162 6.25 -20.01 -11.10
CA GLY A 162 5.13 -20.91 -10.84
C GLY A 162 3.95 -20.30 -10.06
N MET A 163 4.03 -19.04 -9.60
CA MET A 163 2.91 -18.38 -8.93
C MET A 163 1.80 -17.91 -9.89
N THR A 164 2.15 -17.66 -11.15
CA THR A 164 1.24 -17.09 -12.16
C THR A 164 1.17 -17.99 -13.39
N LYS A 165 0.05 -17.92 -14.11
CA LYS A 165 -0.09 -18.55 -15.43
C LYS A 165 0.52 -17.71 -16.54
N THR A 166 0.46 -16.39 -16.39
CA THR A 166 1.05 -15.42 -17.31
C THR A 166 2.55 -15.35 -17.06
N PRO A 167 3.39 -15.57 -18.10
CA PRO A 167 4.84 -15.40 -17.99
C PRO A 167 5.22 -13.97 -17.58
N PHE A 168 6.31 -13.85 -16.82
CA PHE A 168 6.90 -12.58 -16.42
C PHE A 168 8.42 -12.78 -16.35
N SER A 169 9.09 -12.36 -17.41
CA SER A 169 10.55 -12.44 -17.53
C SER A 169 11.24 -11.35 -16.70
N TYR A 170 12.56 -11.46 -16.55
CA TYR A 170 13.32 -10.39 -15.90
C TYR A 170 13.32 -9.10 -16.75
N ASN A 171 13.28 -9.21 -18.07
CA ASN A 171 13.11 -8.06 -18.95
C ASN A 171 11.76 -7.36 -18.71
N ASP A 172 10.66 -8.13 -18.62
CA ASP A 172 9.35 -7.57 -18.26
C ASP A 172 9.39 -6.84 -16.90
N TYR A 173 10.14 -7.40 -15.95
CA TYR A 173 10.30 -6.82 -14.62
C TYR A 173 11.00 -5.45 -14.67
N GLU A 174 12.10 -5.34 -15.41
CA GLU A 174 12.84 -4.08 -15.54
C GLU A 174 12.04 -3.03 -16.31
N GLU A 175 11.44 -3.41 -17.43
CA GLU A 175 10.58 -2.53 -18.22
C GLU A 175 9.39 -2.01 -17.41
N THR A 176 8.75 -2.90 -16.62
CA THR A 176 7.62 -2.50 -15.77
C THR A 176 8.06 -1.53 -14.67
N ARG A 177 9.26 -1.73 -14.09
CA ARG A 177 9.81 -0.83 -13.07
C ARG A 177 10.04 0.56 -13.63
N GLU A 178 10.77 0.66 -14.74
CA GLU A 178 11.09 1.97 -15.34
C GLU A 178 9.81 2.66 -15.83
N LYS A 179 8.91 1.93 -16.51
CA LYS A 179 7.60 2.46 -16.90
C LYS A 179 6.80 3.00 -15.71
N LEU A 180 6.82 2.30 -14.57
CA LEU A 180 6.13 2.77 -13.36
C LEU A 180 6.73 4.07 -12.82
N ILE A 181 8.05 4.13 -12.72
CA ILE A 181 8.76 5.32 -12.22
C ILE A 181 8.44 6.53 -13.12
N ASP A 182 8.55 6.36 -14.43
CA ASP A 182 8.28 7.43 -15.39
C ASP A 182 6.81 7.85 -15.38
N PHE A 183 5.88 6.88 -15.31
CA PHE A 183 4.45 7.14 -15.25
C PHE A 183 4.07 7.98 -14.03
N ILE A 184 4.61 7.67 -12.84
CA ILE A 184 4.32 8.45 -11.63
C ILE A 184 4.91 9.86 -11.74
N ASN A 185 6.20 9.96 -12.07
CA ASN A 185 6.90 11.24 -12.03
C ASN A 185 6.42 12.22 -13.11
N SER A 186 5.97 11.72 -14.26
CA SER A 186 5.45 12.55 -15.35
C SER A 186 4.02 13.06 -15.13
N ASN A 187 3.27 12.47 -14.19
CA ASN A 187 1.86 12.81 -13.95
C ASN A 187 1.60 13.61 -12.67
N LEU A 188 2.63 13.93 -11.88
CA LEU A 188 2.50 14.85 -10.74
C LEU A 188 2.37 16.29 -11.24
N SER A 189 1.28 16.96 -10.87
CA SER A 189 1.08 18.37 -11.17
C SER A 189 2.06 19.26 -10.39
N LEU A 190 2.21 20.52 -10.80
CA LEU A 190 3.01 21.48 -10.03
C LEU A 190 2.49 21.62 -8.59
N GLN A 191 1.18 21.65 -8.40
CA GLN A 191 0.54 21.72 -7.08
C GLN A 191 0.81 20.46 -6.24
N ASP A 192 0.84 19.27 -6.85
CA ASP A 192 1.23 18.04 -6.15
C ASP A 192 2.68 18.15 -5.66
N LYS A 193 3.58 18.58 -6.55
CA LYS A 193 5.01 18.70 -6.26
C LYS A 193 5.27 19.68 -5.11
N GLU A 194 4.67 20.87 -5.18
CA GLU A 194 4.76 21.88 -4.13
C GLU A 194 4.20 21.37 -2.79
N PHE A 195 3.04 20.70 -2.81
CA PHE A 195 2.46 20.12 -1.61
C PHE A 195 3.40 19.08 -0.97
N LEU A 196 3.97 18.17 -1.76
CA LEU A 196 4.87 17.12 -1.27
C LEU A 196 6.14 17.70 -0.63
N ILE A 197 6.67 18.80 -1.18
CA ILE A 197 7.84 19.51 -0.62
C ILE A 197 7.50 20.11 0.75
N VAL A 198 6.39 20.85 0.85
CA VAL A 198 5.96 21.48 2.12
C VAL A 198 5.60 20.44 3.17
N PHE A 199 4.96 19.33 2.75
CA PHE A 199 4.66 18.20 3.63
C PHE A 199 5.95 17.60 4.19
N GLU A 200 6.94 17.31 3.35
CA GLU A 200 8.22 16.72 3.78
C GLU A 200 9.03 17.70 4.65
N ALA A 201 8.90 19.02 4.45
CA ALA A 201 9.52 20.06 5.27
C ALA A 201 8.88 20.23 6.66
N GLY A 202 7.74 19.57 6.91
CA GLY A 202 6.98 19.72 8.16
C GLY A 202 6.52 21.16 8.37
N GLU A 203 6.02 21.79 7.31
CA GLU A 203 5.51 23.16 7.30
C GLU A 203 3.97 23.18 7.34
N GLU A 204 3.39 24.38 7.37
CA GLU A 204 1.94 24.56 7.43
C GLU A 204 1.27 24.17 6.11
N LEU A 205 0.26 23.31 6.20
CA LEU A 205 -0.43 22.75 5.03
C LEU A 205 -1.79 23.41 4.76
N SER A 206 -2.19 24.44 5.51
CA SER A 206 -3.53 25.05 5.45
C SER A 206 -3.90 25.58 4.06
N ARG A 207 -2.93 26.08 3.29
CA ARG A 207 -3.11 26.54 1.91
C ARG A 207 -3.40 25.42 0.88
N TYR A 208 -3.11 24.16 1.24
CA TYR A 208 -3.29 23.00 0.37
C TYR A 208 -4.62 22.29 0.68
N THR A 209 -5.72 22.96 0.32
CA THR A 209 -7.10 22.54 0.66
C THR A 209 -7.48 21.18 0.06
N GLU A 210 -7.03 20.90 -1.17
CA GLU A 210 -7.27 19.62 -1.87
C GLU A 210 -6.66 18.39 -1.19
N TYR A 211 -5.68 18.59 -0.30
CA TYR A 211 -4.92 17.52 0.35
C TYR A 211 -5.29 17.34 1.82
N GLN A 212 -6.18 18.17 2.37
CA GLN A 212 -6.55 18.14 3.79
C GLN A 212 -7.16 16.80 4.21
N GLU A 213 -7.85 16.12 3.28
CA GLU A 213 -8.46 14.83 3.57
C GLU A 213 -7.45 13.76 4.02
N TYR A 214 -6.18 13.86 3.59
CA TYR A 214 -5.16 12.88 3.94
C TYR A 214 -4.72 13.00 5.41
N LEU A 215 -4.79 14.20 5.97
CA LEU A 215 -4.23 14.53 7.29
C LEU A 215 -5.01 13.88 8.45
N ARG A 216 -6.21 13.37 8.19
CA ARG A 216 -7.01 12.62 9.17
C ARG A 216 -6.58 11.17 9.33
N PHE A 217 -5.77 10.63 8.41
CA PHE A 217 -5.43 9.21 8.44
C PHE A 217 -4.27 8.92 9.41
N PRO A 218 -4.37 7.86 10.25
CA PRO A 218 -3.35 7.56 11.26
C PRO A 218 -1.93 7.40 10.70
N SER A 219 -1.77 6.78 9.52
CA SER A 219 -0.46 6.61 8.88
C SER A 219 0.16 7.95 8.45
N VAL A 220 -0.65 8.89 7.98
CA VAL A 220 -0.19 10.22 7.56
C VAL A 220 0.21 11.04 8.78
N GLN A 221 -0.62 11.04 9.83
CA GLN A 221 -0.30 11.69 11.11
C GLN A 221 0.99 11.13 11.72
N TRP A 222 1.20 9.83 11.63
CA TRP A 222 2.44 9.19 12.10
C TRP A 222 3.67 9.69 11.33
N LYS A 223 3.60 9.79 10.00
CA LYS A 223 4.68 10.34 9.19
C LYS A 223 4.97 11.80 9.54
N MET A 224 3.92 12.63 9.68
CA MET A 224 4.06 14.03 10.09
C MET A 224 4.71 14.18 11.48
N GLN A 225 4.35 13.33 12.44
CA GLN A 225 4.99 13.30 13.76
C GLN A 225 6.48 12.97 13.66
N ASN A 226 6.86 12.01 12.83
CA ASN A 226 8.27 11.65 12.59
C ASN A 226 9.05 12.80 11.94
N ILE A 227 8.45 13.48 10.96
CA ILE A 227 9.03 14.67 10.32
C ILE A 227 9.21 15.79 11.35
N SER A 228 8.19 16.09 12.16
CA SER A 228 8.26 17.11 13.21
C SER A 228 9.34 16.79 14.25
N LYS A 229 9.45 15.51 14.64
CA LYS A 229 10.50 15.04 15.55
C LYS A 229 11.89 15.21 14.91
N LEU A 230 12.05 14.88 13.63
CA LEU A 230 13.30 15.07 12.90
C LEU A 230 13.67 16.55 12.80
N LYS A 231 12.70 17.43 12.52
CA LYS A 231 12.90 18.90 12.48
C LYS A 231 13.49 19.44 13.78
N LYS A 232 13.05 18.91 14.92
CA LYS A 232 13.55 19.29 16.26
C LYS A 232 14.93 18.70 16.57
N ILE A 233 15.15 17.43 16.24
CA ILE A 233 16.37 16.70 16.64
C ILE A 233 17.54 16.94 15.67
N ASN A 234 17.25 17.07 14.37
CA ASN A 234 18.27 17.24 13.33
C ASN A 234 17.72 18.07 12.14
N PRO A 235 17.56 19.39 12.30
CA PRO A 235 17.04 20.27 11.26
C PRO A 235 17.90 20.28 9.99
N ALA A 236 19.23 20.11 10.11
CA ALA A 236 20.13 20.06 8.96
C ALA A 236 19.86 18.83 8.07
N LYS A 237 19.61 17.66 8.68
CA LYS A 237 19.24 16.44 7.94
C LYS A 237 17.89 16.61 7.23
N LEU A 238 16.91 17.23 7.89
CA LEU A 238 15.62 17.50 7.27
C LEU A 238 15.79 18.42 6.05
N ARG A 239 16.47 19.57 6.22
CA ARG A 239 16.70 20.54 5.16
C ARG A 239 17.37 19.90 3.94
N LYS A 240 18.43 19.11 4.15
CA LYS A 240 19.09 18.38 3.05
C LYS A 240 18.15 17.41 2.32
N GLY A 241 17.26 16.75 3.06
CA GLY A 241 16.25 15.86 2.47
C GLY A 241 15.24 16.62 1.61
N VAL A 242 14.77 17.77 2.10
CA VAL A 242 13.84 18.66 1.39
C VAL A 242 14.49 19.26 0.15
N GLU A 243 15.72 19.77 0.24
CA GLU A 243 16.48 20.30 -0.90
C GLU A 243 16.66 19.23 -1.99
N LYS A 244 16.92 17.97 -1.59
CA LYS A 244 17.03 16.86 -2.55
C LYS A 244 15.68 16.58 -3.24
N LEU A 245 14.58 16.61 -2.48
CA LEU A 245 13.23 16.40 -3.01
C LEU A 245 12.81 17.54 -3.95
N GLU A 246 13.03 18.78 -3.55
CA GLU A 246 12.75 19.98 -4.35
C GLU A 246 13.54 19.97 -5.65
N GLY A 247 14.85 19.73 -5.57
CA GLY A 247 15.70 19.60 -6.74
C GLY A 247 15.29 18.45 -7.66
N PHE A 248 14.67 17.38 -7.16
CA PHE A 248 14.15 16.30 -8.00
C PHE A 248 12.80 16.64 -8.66
N LEU A 249 11.90 17.31 -7.93
CA LEU A 249 10.54 17.55 -8.41
C LEU A 249 10.41 18.77 -9.32
N LEU A 250 11.23 19.80 -9.11
CA LEU A 250 11.15 21.09 -9.83
C LEU A 250 12.18 21.23 -10.97
N GLN A 251 12.83 20.13 -11.36
CA GLN A 251 13.61 20.04 -12.60
C GLN A 251 12.72 20.06 -13.84
#